data_AF-A0A1Y5PBY2-F1
#
_entry.id   AF-A0A1Y5PBY2-F1
#
_cell.length_a   1.000
_cell.length_b   1.000
_cell.length_c   1.000
_cell.angle_alpha   90.00
_cell.angle_beta   90.00
_cell.angle_gamma   90.00
#
_symmetry.space_group_name_H-M   'P 1'
#
loop_
_entity.id
_entity.type
_entity.pdbx_description
1 polymer ?
#
loop_
_entity_poly.entity_id
_entity_poly.type
_entity_poly.pdbx_seq_one_letter_code
_entity_poly.pdbx_strand_id
1 'polypeptide(L)'
;MDGDPIENGPPGFAADEERLGVWLDRVDAYLLALDAIDADDPFDFCAEAWEIWQSAVAADPPPETSPAVLVALGGLQAVAHAMTASTLDYYRTPNARDRKTLSTVHASLKACLGTLRRESARWLLEGLPAADEIQARSATLVASLQATNSPGAAPISDSGIVFDKVCALTDTENRRYREAYDRLRRMLNRELLQHITDESDTLSDVVLGIVLDLQASRGSTFDENVMAERRSKIQSALVSVTGALHTHHEQSVKTATKTFGHDSAEAKAVERLFDDVKQSSFEYRWLDELHEPLQRGDSAAVKYQFTARRHEPDVDVHMDRDYMAQFAKSNKKWRGPDEPLVMASDPSVLDMIKAIQPKVNSLQGQLDAILYPNVAEDVAAVKDLIARFGGQKGMDALHSAPGATDKPWMPPHLSPRVLSFVRTFE
;
A
#
# COMPACT_ATOMS: atom_id res chain seq x y z
N MET A 1 -60.14 31.53 -27.82
CA MET A 1 -59.24 30.79 -28.71
C MET A 1 -57.87 31.36 -28.46
N ASP A 2 -57.04 30.62 -27.74
CA ASP A 2 -55.64 30.35 -28.05
C ASP A 2 -55.10 29.57 -26.85
N GLY A 3 -54.84 28.30 -27.11
CA GLY A 3 -54.44 27.31 -26.12
C GLY A 3 -52.93 27.28 -25.98
N ASP A 4 -52.47 27.29 -24.74
CA ASP A 4 -51.16 26.77 -24.38
C ASP A 4 -51.24 25.24 -24.33
N PRO A 5 -50.37 24.51 -25.06
CA PRO A 5 -50.23 23.08 -24.87
C PRO A 5 -49.37 22.85 -23.62
N ILE A 6 -50.00 22.34 -22.56
CA ILE A 6 -49.28 21.75 -21.44
C ILE A 6 -48.62 20.47 -21.96
N GLU A 7 -47.32 20.56 -22.24
CA GLU A 7 -46.45 19.43 -22.53
C GLU A 7 -46.23 18.63 -21.23
N ASN A 8 -47.24 17.84 -20.84
CA ASN A 8 -47.10 16.83 -19.78
C ASN A 8 -46.42 15.59 -20.37
N GLY A 9 -45.09 15.62 -20.44
CA GLY A 9 -44.29 14.39 -20.50
C GLY A 9 -44.46 13.57 -19.21
N PRO A 10 -44.26 12.24 -19.23
CA PRO A 10 -44.40 11.40 -18.05
C PRO A 10 -43.43 11.89 -16.96
N PRO A 11 -43.88 12.11 -15.71
CA PRO A 11 -43.07 12.73 -14.63
C PRO A 11 -41.91 11.84 -14.12
N GLY A 12 -41.55 10.76 -14.82
CA GLY A 12 -40.52 9.80 -14.43
C GLY A 12 -39.19 9.96 -15.17
N PHE A 13 -39.20 10.17 -16.50
CA PHE A 13 -37.99 10.04 -17.32
C PHE A 13 -36.97 11.17 -17.09
N ALA A 14 -37.40 12.43 -17.09
CA ALA A 14 -36.51 13.57 -16.86
C ALA A 14 -35.89 13.54 -15.44
N ALA A 15 -36.65 13.06 -14.44
CA ALA A 15 -36.16 12.90 -13.08
C ALA A 15 -35.15 11.74 -12.94
N ASP A 16 -35.28 10.68 -13.74
CA ASP A 16 -34.33 9.56 -13.74
C ASP A 16 -33.05 9.88 -14.53
N GLU A 17 -33.13 10.66 -15.60
CA GLU A 17 -31.96 11.19 -16.31
C GLU A 17 -31.13 12.12 -15.41
N GLU A 18 -31.79 13.04 -14.70
CA GLU A 18 -31.13 13.94 -13.75
C GLU A 18 -30.46 13.18 -12.60
N ARG A 19 -31.15 12.19 -12.01
CA ARG A 19 -30.57 11.32 -10.98
C ARG A 19 -29.38 10.51 -11.49
N LEU A 20 -29.49 9.95 -12.71
CA LEU A 20 -28.39 9.22 -13.32
C LEU A 20 -27.18 10.14 -13.56
N GLY A 21 -27.42 11.38 -13.97
CA GLY A 21 -26.38 12.42 -14.08
C GLY A 21 -25.65 12.68 -12.76
N VAL A 22 -26.38 12.86 -11.66
CA VAL A 22 -25.79 13.03 -10.32
C VAL A 22 -24.93 11.82 -9.92
N TRP A 23 -25.38 10.61 -10.23
CA TRP A 23 -24.63 9.39 -9.93
C TRP A 23 -23.38 9.21 -10.81
N LEU A 24 -23.41 9.68 -12.05
CA LEU A 24 -22.22 9.77 -12.90
C LEU A 24 -21.21 10.76 -12.33
N ASP A 25 -21.65 11.94 -11.90
CA ASP A 25 -20.77 12.92 -11.25
C ASP A 25 -20.14 12.37 -9.97
N ARG A 26 -20.87 11.52 -9.22
CA ARG A 26 -20.33 10.80 -8.06
C ARG A 26 -19.26 9.78 -8.44
N VAL A 27 -19.45 9.02 -9.53
CA VAL A 27 -18.41 8.10 -10.02
C VAL A 27 -17.15 8.89 -10.41
N ASP A 28 -17.30 10.07 -10.99
CA ASP A 28 -16.19 10.94 -11.38
C ASP A 28 -15.43 11.48 -10.18
N ALA A 29 -16.17 12.00 -9.20
CA ALA A 29 -15.59 12.43 -7.92
C ALA A 29 -14.89 11.26 -7.22
N TYR A 30 -15.47 10.05 -7.27
CA TYR A 30 -14.88 8.86 -6.69
C TYR A 30 -13.60 8.43 -7.41
N LEU A 31 -13.57 8.46 -8.74
CA LEU A 31 -12.37 8.18 -9.54
C LEU A 31 -11.21 9.13 -9.21
N LEU A 32 -11.51 10.40 -8.92
CA LEU A 32 -10.52 11.36 -8.43
C LEU A 32 -10.10 11.09 -6.98
N ALA A 33 -11.06 10.72 -6.12
CA ALA A 33 -10.77 10.38 -4.73
C ALA A 33 -9.85 9.15 -4.61
N LEU A 34 -9.94 8.19 -5.53
CA LEU A 34 -9.04 7.03 -5.57
C LEU A 34 -7.55 7.42 -5.70
N ASP A 35 -7.23 8.50 -6.42
CA ASP A 35 -5.84 8.99 -6.54
C ASP A 35 -5.32 9.61 -5.23
N ALA A 36 -6.22 10.01 -4.34
CA ALA A 36 -5.90 10.63 -3.06
C ALA A 36 -5.83 9.62 -1.90
N ILE A 37 -6.14 8.34 -2.16
CA ILE A 37 -6.00 7.27 -1.16
C ILE A 37 -4.52 7.02 -0.92
N ASP A 38 -4.07 7.41 0.27
CA ASP A 38 -2.71 7.19 0.78
C ASP A 38 -2.64 5.79 1.39
N ALA A 39 -2.53 4.77 0.53
CA ALA A 39 -2.41 3.37 0.93
C ALA A 39 -1.07 2.79 0.50
N ASP A 40 -0.50 1.93 1.34
CA ASP A 40 0.79 1.27 1.09
C ASP A 40 0.61 -0.11 0.43
N ASP A 41 -0.58 -0.73 0.53
CA ASP A 41 -0.85 -2.07 0.00
C ASP A 41 -2.27 -2.22 -0.63
N PRO A 42 -2.47 -3.24 -1.49
CA PRO A 42 -3.76 -3.48 -2.16
C PRO A 42 -4.98 -3.67 -1.26
N PHE A 43 -4.84 -4.27 -0.07
CA PHE A 43 -5.95 -4.52 0.84
C PHE A 43 -6.45 -3.23 1.46
N ASP A 44 -5.51 -2.37 1.90
CA ASP A 44 -5.82 -1.07 2.47
C ASP A 44 -6.49 -0.17 1.45
N PHE A 45 -5.93 -0.11 0.25
CA PHE A 45 -6.52 0.61 -0.86
C PHE A 45 -7.97 0.15 -1.12
N CYS A 46 -8.21 -1.17 -1.21
CA CYS A 46 -9.55 -1.69 -1.46
C CYS A 46 -10.52 -1.44 -0.29
N ALA A 47 -10.05 -1.52 0.96
CA ALA A 47 -10.87 -1.27 2.15
C ALA A 47 -11.28 0.20 2.25
N GLU A 48 -10.35 1.13 2.03
CA GLU A 48 -10.66 2.57 2.03
C GLU A 48 -11.54 2.96 0.83
N ALA A 49 -11.25 2.42 -0.35
CA ALA A 49 -12.10 2.57 -1.52
C ALA A 49 -13.54 2.10 -1.23
N TRP A 50 -13.70 0.94 -0.57
CA TRP A 50 -15.00 0.40 -0.20
C TRP A 50 -15.76 1.34 0.74
N GLU A 51 -15.13 1.79 1.81
CA GLU A 51 -15.75 2.67 2.80
C GLU A 51 -16.17 4.02 2.19
N ILE A 52 -15.34 4.62 1.32
CA ILE A 52 -15.67 5.88 0.62
C ILE A 52 -16.93 5.69 -0.23
N TRP A 53 -16.99 4.65 -1.05
CA TRP A 53 -18.12 4.43 -1.95
C TRP A 53 -19.38 3.99 -1.20
N GLN A 54 -19.24 3.08 -0.24
CA GLN A 54 -20.36 2.63 0.60
C GLN A 54 -20.97 3.79 1.38
N SER A 55 -20.15 4.71 1.90
CA SER A 55 -20.64 5.90 2.60
C SER A 55 -21.46 6.80 1.68
N ALA A 56 -21.02 6.99 0.43
CA ALA A 56 -21.78 7.78 -0.55
C ALA A 56 -23.13 7.12 -0.90
N VAL A 57 -23.16 5.80 -1.05
CA VAL A 57 -24.40 5.04 -1.29
C VAL A 57 -25.35 5.05 -0.10
N ALA A 58 -24.82 4.96 1.12
CA ALA A 58 -25.63 5.00 2.33
C ALA A 58 -26.22 6.39 2.61
N ALA A 59 -25.48 7.46 2.29
CA ALA A 59 -25.91 8.84 2.54
C ALA A 59 -27.10 9.27 1.69
N ASP A 60 -27.17 8.80 0.44
CA ASP A 60 -28.24 9.15 -0.50
C ASP A 60 -28.52 7.98 -1.45
N PRO A 61 -29.24 6.94 -0.99
CA PRO A 61 -29.48 5.73 -1.76
C PRO A 61 -30.46 5.99 -2.93
N PRO A 62 -30.14 5.53 -4.16
CA PRO A 62 -31.03 5.72 -5.30
C PRO A 62 -32.27 4.81 -5.21
N PRO A 63 -33.41 5.19 -5.84
CA PRO A 63 -34.58 4.33 -5.93
C PRO A 63 -34.29 3.02 -6.65
N GLU A 64 -34.86 1.91 -6.18
CA GLU A 64 -34.60 0.55 -6.72
C GLU A 64 -35.02 0.36 -8.18
N THR A 65 -35.94 1.19 -8.68
CA THR A 65 -36.43 1.16 -10.07
C THR A 65 -35.67 2.12 -11.00
N SER A 66 -34.73 2.89 -10.47
CA SER A 66 -34.00 3.91 -11.24
C SER A 66 -32.69 3.34 -11.81
N PRO A 67 -32.26 3.72 -13.03
CA PRO A 67 -30.95 3.34 -13.58
C PRO A 67 -29.77 3.68 -12.65
N ALA A 68 -29.93 4.72 -11.83
CA ALA A 68 -28.96 5.11 -10.81
C ALA A 68 -28.61 3.99 -9.81
N VAL A 69 -29.52 3.05 -9.54
CA VAL A 69 -29.24 1.90 -8.67
C VAL A 69 -28.18 0.98 -9.25
N LEU A 70 -28.11 0.84 -10.58
CA LEU A 70 -27.12 0.03 -11.26
C LEU A 70 -25.72 0.64 -11.13
N VAL A 71 -25.63 1.98 -11.09
CA VAL A 71 -24.36 2.70 -10.86
C VAL A 71 -23.89 2.48 -9.42
N ALA A 72 -24.76 2.68 -8.44
CA ALA A 72 -24.45 2.47 -7.02
C ALA A 72 -23.97 1.04 -6.75
N LEU A 73 -24.73 0.04 -7.23
CA LEU A 73 -24.41 -1.38 -7.08
C LEU A 73 -23.16 -1.79 -7.88
N GLY A 74 -23.01 -1.30 -9.12
CA GLY A 74 -21.87 -1.60 -9.97
C GLY A 74 -20.55 -1.07 -9.37
N GLY A 75 -20.58 0.10 -8.73
CA GLY A 75 -19.42 0.63 -8.01
C GLY A 75 -19.02 -0.27 -6.83
N LEU A 76 -20.00 -0.73 -6.04
CA LEU A 76 -19.74 -1.67 -4.95
C LEU A 76 -19.19 -3.00 -5.49
N GLN A 77 -19.72 -3.50 -6.60
CA GLN A 77 -19.23 -4.73 -7.22
C GLN A 77 -17.78 -4.57 -7.71
N ALA A 78 -17.43 -3.45 -8.32
CA ALA A 78 -16.07 -3.20 -8.81
C ALA A 78 -15.04 -3.25 -7.66
N VAL A 79 -15.35 -2.62 -6.53
CA VAL A 79 -14.47 -2.64 -5.35
C VAL A 79 -14.43 -4.02 -4.71
N ALA A 80 -15.57 -4.71 -4.59
CA ALA A 80 -15.63 -6.09 -4.11
C ALA A 80 -14.74 -7.03 -4.93
N HIS A 81 -14.81 -6.94 -6.26
CA HIS A 81 -13.96 -7.73 -7.15
C HIS A 81 -12.48 -7.41 -6.98
N ALA A 82 -12.11 -6.13 -6.86
CA ALA A 82 -10.73 -5.73 -6.61
C ALA A 82 -10.21 -6.31 -5.28
N MET A 83 -10.99 -6.19 -4.20
CA MET A 83 -10.65 -6.74 -2.88
C MET A 83 -10.47 -8.26 -2.91
N THR A 84 -11.39 -8.96 -3.59
CA THR A 84 -11.35 -10.42 -3.75
C THR A 84 -10.12 -10.85 -4.55
N ALA A 85 -9.83 -10.16 -5.64
CA ALA A 85 -8.68 -10.46 -6.48
C ALA A 85 -7.35 -10.24 -5.74
N SER A 86 -7.22 -9.16 -4.98
CA SER A 86 -6.05 -8.89 -4.13
C SER A 86 -5.87 -9.96 -3.05
N THR A 87 -6.99 -10.39 -2.46
CA THR A 87 -6.99 -11.44 -1.44
C THR A 87 -6.54 -12.79 -2.01
N LEU A 88 -7.14 -13.22 -3.12
CA LEU A 88 -6.78 -14.49 -3.76
C LEU A 88 -5.33 -14.49 -4.25
N ASP A 89 -4.85 -13.37 -4.77
CA ASP A 89 -3.45 -13.23 -5.19
C ASP A 89 -2.48 -13.41 -4.02
N TYR A 90 -2.74 -12.77 -2.88
CA TYR A 90 -1.93 -12.93 -1.68
C TYR A 90 -1.80 -14.40 -1.23
N TYR A 91 -2.89 -15.16 -1.27
CA TYR A 91 -2.89 -16.57 -0.85
C TYR A 91 -2.35 -17.54 -1.91
N ARG A 92 -2.51 -17.21 -3.20
CA ARG A 92 -2.09 -18.08 -4.30
C ARG A 92 -0.66 -17.85 -4.75
N THR A 93 -0.09 -16.69 -4.44
CA THR A 93 1.25 -16.27 -4.85
C THR A 93 2.18 -16.23 -3.63
N PRO A 94 2.99 -17.30 -3.40
CA PRO A 94 3.80 -17.43 -2.19
C PRO A 94 4.89 -16.38 -2.08
N ASN A 95 5.49 -16.03 -3.22
CA ASN A 95 6.54 -15.03 -3.30
C ASN A 95 5.93 -13.62 -3.32
N ALA A 96 6.30 -12.78 -2.35
CA ALA A 96 5.79 -11.42 -2.24
C ALA A 96 6.10 -10.56 -3.48
N ARG A 97 7.24 -10.81 -4.13
CA ARG A 97 7.67 -10.07 -5.35
C ARG A 97 6.76 -10.32 -6.56
N ASP A 98 6.10 -11.47 -6.60
CA ASP A 98 5.23 -11.88 -7.71
C ASP A 98 3.76 -11.47 -7.48
N ARG A 99 3.44 -10.92 -6.30
CA ARG A 99 2.09 -10.46 -5.96
C ARG A 99 1.73 -9.19 -6.74
N LYS A 100 0.43 -8.98 -6.93
CA LYS A 100 -0.10 -7.77 -7.53
C LYS A 100 0.29 -6.55 -6.71
N THR A 101 0.93 -5.60 -7.38
CA THR A 101 1.26 -4.30 -6.77
C THR A 101 0.01 -3.46 -6.57
N LEU A 102 0.07 -2.50 -5.64
CA LEU A 102 -0.96 -1.50 -5.44
C LEU A 102 -1.30 -0.77 -6.75
N SER A 103 -0.29 -0.35 -7.51
CA SER A 103 -0.47 0.31 -8.80
C SER A 103 -1.31 -0.54 -9.78
N THR A 104 -1.08 -1.85 -9.82
CA THR A 104 -1.85 -2.78 -10.66
C THR A 104 -3.32 -2.84 -10.23
N VAL A 105 -3.57 -2.92 -8.92
CA VAL A 105 -4.93 -3.01 -8.36
C VAL A 105 -5.68 -1.69 -8.55
N HIS A 106 -5.02 -0.56 -8.31
CA HIS A 106 -5.55 0.78 -8.54
C HIS A 106 -5.94 0.97 -10.02
N ALA A 107 -5.04 0.64 -10.96
CA ALA A 107 -5.32 0.74 -12.39
C ALA A 107 -6.49 -0.16 -12.81
N SER A 108 -6.56 -1.38 -12.28
CA SER A 108 -7.66 -2.31 -12.54
C SER A 108 -9.00 -1.78 -12.04
N LEU A 109 -9.05 -1.25 -10.82
CA LEU A 109 -10.27 -0.69 -10.24
C LEU A 109 -10.76 0.52 -11.07
N LYS A 110 -9.84 1.42 -11.44
CA LYS A 110 -10.14 2.55 -12.32
C LYS A 110 -10.66 2.11 -13.68
N ALA A 111 -10.10 1.06 -14.27
CA ALA A 111 -10.57 0.52 -15.53
C ALA A 111 -12.02 -0.03 -15.43
N CYS A 112 -12.32 -0.76 -14.35
CA CYS A 112 -13.67 -1.26 -14.07
C CYS A 112 -14.69 -0.12 -13.90
N LEU A 113 -14.39 0.85 -13.04
CA LEU A 113 -15.25 2.02 -12.81
C LEU A 113 -15.39 2.89 -14.07
N GLY A 114 -14.32 3.01 -14.86
CA GLY A 114 -14.36 3.70 -16.16
C GLY A 114 -15.29 3.01 -17.17
N THR A 115 -15.39 1.68 -17.13
CA THR A 115 -16.38 0.94 -17.95
C THR A 115 -17.80 1.22 -17.47
N LEU A 116 -18.05 1.17 -16.17
CA LEU A 116 -19.36 1.51 -15.58
C LEU A 116 -19.79 2.94 -15.94
N ARG A 117 -18.87 3.91 -15.84
CA ARG A 117 -19.10 5.30 -16.23
C ARG A 117 -19.48 5.43 -17.70
N ARG A 118 -18.72 4.79 -18.60
CA ARG A 118 -18.99 4.82 -20.05
C ARG A 118 -20.35 4.22 -20.39
N GLU A 119 -20.70 3.10 -19.76
CA GLU A 119 -22.01 2.46 -19.98
C GLU A 119 -23.15 3.37 -19.49
N SER A 120 -22.99 3.97 -18.32
CA SER A 120 -24.00 4.87 -17.73
C SER A 120 -24.17 6.16 -18.53
N ALA A 121 -23.08 6.74 -19.03
CA ALA A 121 -23.12 7.89 -19.93
C ALA A 121 -23.79 7.56 -21.27
N ARG A 122 -23.60 6.32 -21.76
CA ARG A 122 -24.27 5.84 -22.96
C ARG A 122 -25.79 5.77 -22.77
N TRP A 123 -26.29 5.38 -21.59
CA TRP A 123 -27.73 5.40 -21.30
C TRP A 123 -28.33 6.82 -21.36
N LEU A 124 -27.58 7.85 -20.98
CA LEU A 124 -28.04 9.24 -21.12
C LEU A 124 -28.13 9.70 -22.58
N LEU A 125 -27.36 9.10 -23.49
CA LEU A 125 -27.32 9.48 -24.91
C LEU A 125 -28.25 8.62 -25.78
N GLU A 126 -28.29 7.31 -25.52
CA GLU A 126 -28.99 6.31 -26.33
C GLU A 126 -30.38 5.96 -25.77
N GLY A 127 -30.68 6.36 -24.53
CA GLY A 127 -31.92 6.07 -23.82
C GLY A 127 -31.69 5.18 -22.59
N LEU A 128 -32.49 5.43 -21.55
CA LEU A 128 -32.41 4.71 -20.28
C LEU A 128 -32.80 3.22 -20.44
N PRO A 129 -32.17 2.31 -19.66
CA PRO A 129 -32.57 0.92 -19.65
C PRO A 129 -34.03 0.76 -19.18
N ALA A 130 -34.71 -0.26 -19.68
CA ALA A 130 -36.09 -0.54 -19.32
C ALA A 130 -36.20 -1.03 -17.86
N ALA A 131 -37.36 -0.83 -17.23
CA ALA A 131 -37.54 -1.15 -15.80
C ALA A 131 -37.32 -2.64 -15.46
N ASP A 132 -37.72 -3.54 -16.36
CA ASP A 132 -37.48 -4.97 -16.26
C ASP A 132 -35.98 -5.32 -16.38
N GLU A 133 -35.26 -4.64 -17.28
CA GLU A 133 -33.81 -4.73 -17.39
C GLU A 133 -33.10 -4.23 -16.12
N ILE A 134 -33.53 -3.09 -15.57
CA ILE A 134 -33.00 -2.53 -14.31
C ILE A 134 -33.18 -3.54 -13.18
N GLN A 135 -34.37 -4.13 -13.05
CA GLN A 135 -34.67 -5.11 -12.02
C GLN A 135 -33.84 -6.39 -12.17
N ALA A 136 -33.68 -6.90 -13.39
CA ALA A 136 -32.89 -8.10 -13.66
C ALA A 136 -31.39 -7.88 -13.36
N ARG A 137 -30.84 -6.73 -13.80
CA ARG A 137 -29.44 -6.37 -13.56
C ARG A 137 -29.18 -6.08 -12.08
N SER A 138 -30.06 -5.35 -11.40
CA SER A 138 -29.91 -5.07 -9.97
C SER A 138 -29.95 -6.35 -9.15
N ALA A 139 -30.84 -7.30 -9.47
CA ALA A 139 -30.86 -8.61 -8.83
C ALA A 139 -29.55 -9.38 -9.04
N THR A 140 -28.98 -9.33 -10.24
CA THR A 140 -27.69 -9.97 -10.55
C THR A 140 -26.54 -9.34 -9.76
N LEU A 141 -26.49 -8.00 -9.71
CA LEU A 141 -25.48 -7.27 -8.93
C LEU A 141 -25.62 -7.53 -7.44
N VAL A 142 -26.84 -7.54 -6.91
CA VAL A 142 -27.10 -7.88 -5.52
C VAL A 142 -26.66 -9.31 -5.23
N ALA A 143 -26.97 -10.27 -6.11
CA ALA A 143 -26.53 -11.65 -5.94
C ALA A 143 -24.99 -11.81 -5.95
N SER A 144 -24.27 -11.03 -6.76
CA SER A 144 -22.80 -11.07 -6.78
C SER A 144 -22.16 -10.41 -5.57
N LEU A 145 -22.85 -9.43 -4.97
CA LEU A 145 -22.44 -8.73 -3.75
C LEU A 145 -22.82 -9.47 -2.47
N GLN A 146 -23.75 -10.42 -2.56
CA GLN A 146 -24.27 -11.14 -1.41
C GLN A 146 -23.33 -12.25 -0.94
N ALA A 147 -22.91 -12.22 0.31
CA ALA A 147 -22.35 -13.39 0.99
C ALA A 147 -23.46 -14.44 1.21
N THR A 148 -23.34 -15.62 0.60
CA THR A 148 -24.35 -16.69 0.69
C THR A 148 -24.49 -17.22 2.13
N ASN A 149 -25.58 -16.87 2.81
CA ASN A 149 -25.94 -17.38 4.16
C ASN A 149 -26.79 -18.67 4.13
N SER A 150 -26.92 -19.37 2.99
CA SER A 150 -27.78 -20.55 2.88
C SER A 150 -26.98 -21.86 2.84
N PRO A 151 -27.17 -22.79 3.80
CA PRO A 151 -26.56 -24.11 3.73
C PRO A 151 -27.09 -24.83 2.48
N GLY A 152 -26.20 -25.07 1.50
CA GLY A 152 -26.52 -25.74 0.24
C GLY A 152 -26.70 -24.83 -0.99
N ALA A 153 -26.51 -23.51 -0.87
CA ALA A 153 -26.43 -22.64 -2.05
C ALA A 153 -25.09 -22.85 -2.79
N ALA A 154 -25.15 -22.96 -4.12
CA ALA A 154 -23.96 -23.06 -4.95
C ALA A 154 -23.07 -21.82 -4.77
N PRO A 155 -21.73 -21.97 -4.73
CA PRO A 155 -20.81 -20.85 -4.60
C PRO A 155 -21.06 -19.84 -5.73
N ILE A 156 -20.95 -18.57 -5.39
CA ILE A 156 -21.04 -17.45 -6.34
C ILE A 156 -20.02 -17.73 -7.45
N SER A 157 -20.51 -17.85 -8.67
CA SER A 157 -19.76 -18.21 -9.87
C SER A 157 -18.76 -17.11 -10.23
N ASP A 158 -17.57 -17.18 -9.62
CA ASP A 158 -16.22 -17.15 -10.21
C ASP A 158 -15.13 -16.90 -9.14
N SER A 159 -15.49 -16.57 -7.90
CA SER A 159 -14.52 -16.32 -6.80
C SER A 159 -14.27 -17.51 -5.88
N GLY A 160 -15.26 -18.41 -5.71
CA GLY A 160 -15.14 -19.59 -4.86
C GLY A 160 -15.05 -19.31 -3.35
N ILE A 161 -15.40 -18.10 -2.90
CA ILE A 161 -15.34 -17.67 -1.49
C ILE A 161 -16.76 -17.61 -0.91
N VAL A 162 -16.98 -18.30 0.21
CA VAL A 162 -18.24 -18.32 0.98
C VAL A 162 -17.94 -17.83 2.40
N PHE A 163 -18.78 -16.94 2.93
CA PHE A 163 -18.67 -16.43 4.30
C PHE A 163 -19.81 -16.95 5.16
N ASP A 164 -19.48 -17.51 6.32
CA ASP A 164 -20.43 -17.88 7.35
C ASP A 164 -20.52 -16.78 8.41
N LYS A 165 -21.73 -16.38 8.80
CA LYS A 165 -21.92 -15.43 9.89
C LYS A 165 -21.55 -16.08 11.23
N VAL A 166 -20.47 -15.59 11.84
CA VAL A 166 -19.96 -16.09 13.12
C VAL A 166 -20.67 -15.44 14.32
N CYS A 167 -20.76 -14.11 14.37
CA CYS A 167 -21.40 -13.39 15.46
C CYS A 167 -21.91 -12.00 15.03
N ALA A 168 -22.74 -11.37 15.86
CA ALA A 168 -23.11 -9.96 15.71
C ALA A 168 -22.38 -9.16 16.80
N LEU A 169 -21.83 -8.01 16.42
CA LEU A 169 -21.16 -7.09 17.34
C LEU A 169 -22.09 -5.95 17.72
N THR A 170 -22.00 -5.48 18.96
CA THR A 170 -22.53 -4.17 19.34
C THR A 170 -21.71 -3.06 18.69
N ASP A 171 -22.28 -1.86 18.57
CA ASP A 171 -21.58 -0.69 17.99
C ASP A 171 -20.29 -0.37 18.74
N THR A 172 -20.30 -0.54 20.06
CA THR A 172 -19.13 -0.32 20.91
C THR A 172 -18.04 -1.37 20.64
N GLU A 173 -18.40 -2.65 20.51
CA GLU A 173 -17.45 -3.70 20.15
C GLU A 173 -16.88 -3.51 18.75
N ASN A 174 -17.76 -3.24 17.77
CA ASN A 174 -17.34 -2.99 16.39
C ASN A 174 -16.36 -1.83 16.31
N ARG A 175 -16.67 -0.70 16.97
CA ARG A 175 -15.77 0.45 17.03
C ARG A 175 -14.43 0.08 17.66
N ARG A 176 -14.46 -0.56 18.84
CA ARG A 176 -13.25 -0.99 19.56
C ARG A 176 -12.34 -1.85 18.68
N TYR A 177 -12.90 -2.85 18.02
CA TYR A 177 -12.12 -3.77 17.20
C TYR A 177 -11.59 -3.10 15.93
N ARG A 178 -12.40 -2.29 15.25
CA ARG A 178 -11.98 -1.57 14.05
C ARG A 178 -10.86 -0.60 14.35
N GLU A 179 -11.01 0.23 15.39
CA GLU A 179 -10.00 1.21 15.73
C GLU A 179 -8.68 0.54 16.14
N ALA A 180 -8.73 -0.55 16.90
CA ALA A 180 -7.54 -1.33 17.26
C ALA A 180 -6.90 -1.97 16.02
N TYR A 181 -7.70 -2.63 15.19
CA TYR A 181 -7.24 -3.23 13.95
C TYR A 181 -6.62 -2.19 13.01
N ASP A 182 -7.26 -1.04 12.80
CA ASP A 182 -6.76 0.05 11.96
C ASP A 182 -5.45 0.63 12.50
N ARG A 183 -5.29 0.73 13.82
CA ARG A 183 -4.01 1.16 14.44
C ARG A 183 -2.90 0.16 14.17
N LEU A 184 -3.14 -1.15 14.39
CA LEU A 184 -2.17 -2.20 14.09
C LEU A 184 -1.86 -2.28 12.60
N ARG A 185 -2.88 -2.13 11.75
CA ARG A 185 -2.75 -2.07 10.30
C ARG A 185 -1.84 -0.92 9.89
N ARG A 186 -2.08 0.30 10.37
CA ARG A 186 -1.21 1.46 10.10
C ARG A 186 0.20 1.30 10.66
N MET A 187 0.37 0.57 11.76
CA MET A 187 1.69 0.25 12.32
C MET A 187 2.45 -0.68 11.38
N LEU A 188 1.80 -1.73 10.89
CA LEU A 188 2.43 -2.74 10.05
C LEU A 188 2.62 -2.24 8.61
N ASN A 189 1.63 -1.55 8.04
CA ASN A 189 1.64 -1.13 6.64
C ASN A 189 2.63 -0.01 6.32
N ARG A 190 3.17 0.66 7.35
CA ARG A 190 4.32 1.55 7.22
C ARG A 190 5.61 0.75 7.11
N GLU A 191 5.70 -0.04 6.04
CA GLU A 191 6.78 -0.96 5.65
C GLU A 191 8.09 -0.25 5.30
N LEU A 192 8.46 0.83 6.00
CA LEU A 192 9.71 1.52 5.77
C LEU A 192 10.91 0.61 6.09
N LEU A 193 10.80 -0.22 7.14
CA LEU A 193 11.81 -1.22 7.47
C LEU A 193 11.85 -2.39 6.45
N GLN A 194 10.68 -2.86 6.01
CA GLN A 194 10.61 -3.94 5.01
C GLN A 194 11.15 -3.44 3.67
N HIS A 195 10.81 -2.22 3.26
CA HIS A 195 11.33 -1.57 2.06
C HIS A 195 12.86 -1.46 2.10
N ILE A 196 13.46 -1.02 3.21
CA ILE A 196 14.93 -1.02 3.37
C ILE A 196 15.51 -2.43 3.18
N THR A 197 14.85 -3.44 3.74
CA THR A 197 15.28 -4.85 3.65
C THR A 197 15.17 -5.38 2.22
N ASP A 198 14.05 -5.13 1.54
CA ASP A 198 13.80 -5.56 0.16
C ASP A 198 14.77 -4.90 -0.83
N GLU A 199 15.08 -3.62 -0.64
CA GLU A 199 16.06 -2.91 -1.46
C GLU A 199 17.48 -3.42 -1.18
N SER A 200 17.81 -3.75 0.07
CA SER A 200 19.10 -4.36 0.44
C SER A 200 19.26 -5.76 -0.18
N ASP A 201 18.20 -6.57 -0.17
CA ASP A 201 18.17 -7.87 -0.84
C ASP A 201 18.30 -7.73 -2.35
N THR A 202 17.63 -6.73 -2.95
CA THR A 202 17.73 -6.42 -4.37
C THR A 202 19.16 -6.02 -4.77
N LEU A 203 19.83 -5.19 -3.95
CA LEU A 203 21.24 -4.88 -4.15
C LEU A 203 22.12 -6.13 -4.06
N SER A 204 21.85 -6.99 -3.09
CA SER A 204 22.57 -8.25 -2.91
C SER A 204 22.39 -9.19 -4.12
N ASP A 205 21.17 -9.28 -4.66
CA ASP A 205 20.84 -10.03 -5.87
C ASP A 205 21.60 -9.47 -7.10
N VAL A 206 21.65 -8.14 -7.25
CA VAL A 206 22.41 -7.48 -8.32
C VAL A 206 23.91 -7.78 -8.22
N VAL A 207 24.49 -7.63 -7.03
CA VAL A 207 25.92 -7.91 -6.80
C VAL A 207 26.21 -9.39 -7.06
N LEU A 208 25.39 -10.30 -6.53
CA LEU A 208 25.54 -11.74 -6.75
C LEU A 208 25.44 -12.11 -8.22
N GLY A 209 24.48 -11.54 -8.96
CA GLY A 209 24.34 -11.72 -10.40
C GLY A 209 25.61 -11.31 -11.15
N ILE A 210 26.20 -10.17 -10.80
CA ILE A 210 27.46 -9.70 -11.41
C ILE A 210 28.63 -10.61 -11.05
N VAL A 211 28.73 -11.08 -9.80
CA VAL A 211 29.76 -12.03 -9.35
C VAL A 211 29.66 -13.34 -10.12
N LEU A 212 28.44 -13.90 -10.26
CA LEU A 212 28.19 -15.12 -11.03
C LEU A 212 28.52 -14.91 -12.51
N ASP A 213 28.17 -13.75 -13.08
CA ASP A 213 28.55 -13.39 -14.45
C ASP A 213 30.07 -13.32 -14.60
N LEU A 214 30.80 -12.69 -13.67
CA LEU A 214 32.27 -12.63 -13.67
C LEU A 214 32.91 -14.02 -13.54
N GLN A 215 32.23 -14.97 -12.91
CA GLN A 215 32.66 -16.36 -12.78
C GLN A 215 32.39 -17.18 -14.05
N ALA A 216 31.22 -17.01 -14.64
CA ALA A 216 30.70 -17.82 -15.75
C ALA A 216 31.23 -17.33 -17.11
N SER A 217 31.15 -16.02 -17.33
CA SER A 217 31.87 -15.41 -18.44
C SER A 217 33.34 -15.43 -18.08
N ARG A 218 34.24 -15.73 -19.04
CA ARG A 218 35.63 -15.27 -18.96
C ARG A 218 35.64 -13.74 -19.10
N GLY A 219 34.82 -13.07 -18.29
CA GLY A 219 34.22 -11.77 -18.55
C GLY A 219 35.32 -10.76 -18.63
N SER A 220 35.46 -10.18 -19.81
CA SER A 220 36.41 -9.11 -20.04
C SER A 220 36.03 -7.94 -19.13
N THR A 221 36.77 -7.74 -18.05
CA THR A 221 36.79 -6.45 -17.33
C THR A 221 37.30 -5.31 -18.22
N PHE A 222 37.76 -5.63 -19.44
CA PHE A 222 38.22 -4.70 -20.46
C PHE A 222 37.10 -4.23 -21.39
N ASP A 223 35.89 -4.78 -21.32
CA ASP A 223 34.74 -4.24 -22.08
C ASP A 223 34.07 -3.11 -21.30
N GLU A 224 34.35 -1.87 -21.68
CA GLU A 224 33.82 -0.68 -21.00
C GLU A 224 32.30 -0.59 -21.04
N ASN A 225 31.62 -1.12 -22.07
CA ASN A 225 30.16 -1.06 -22.12
C ASN A 225 29.54 -2.00 -21.09
N VAL A 226 30.08 -3.21 -20.98
CA VAL A 226 29.65 -4.20 -19.97
C VAL A 226 29.94 -3.68 -18.56
N MET A 227 31.11 -3.05 -18.36
CA MET A 227 31.47 -2.46 -17.07
C MET A 227 30.59 -1.25 -16.72
N ALA A 228 30.25 -0.40 -17.69
CA ALA A 228 29.33 0.72 -17.50
C ALA A 228 27.92 0.23 -17.13
N GLU A 229 27.41 -0.84 -17.79
CA GLU A 229 26.12 -1.43 -17.45
C GLU A 229 26.12 -1.99 -16.01
N ARG A 230 27.19 -2.68 -15.61
CA ARG A 230 27.35 -3.20 -14.23
C ARG A 230 27.37 -2.07 -13.20
N ARG A 231 28.16 -1.00 -13.43
CA ARG A 231 28.18 0.19 -12.57
C ARG A 231 26.79 0.82 -12.47
N SER A 232 26.07 0.95 -13.58
CA SER A 232 24.71 1.51 -13.62
C SER A 232 23.70 0.69 -12.81
N LYS A 233 23.72 -0.65 -12.94
CA LYS A 233 22.85 -1.54 -12.15
C LYS A 233 23.09 -1.40 -10.65
N ILE A 234 24.37 -1.42 -10.23
CA ILE A 234 24.74 -1.23 -8.82
C ILE A 234 24.33 0.16 -8.35
N GLN A 235 24.61 1.21 -9.13
CA GLN A 235 24.23 2.59 -8.79
C GLN A 235 22.73 2.73 -8.59
N SER A 236 21.92 2.16 -9.49
CA SER A 236 20.47 2.19 -9.37
C SER A 236 20.00 1.51 -8.07
N ALA A 237 20.55 0.34 -7.73
CA ALA A 237 20.21 -0.35 -6.50
C ALA A 237 20.66 0.42 -5.25
N LEU A 238 21.83 1.07 -5.29
CA LEU A 238 22.31 1.92 -4.20
C LEU A 238 21.44 3.17 -3.99
N VAL A 239 20.96 3.79 -5.07
CA VAL A 239 19.99 4.89 -5.00
C VAL A 239 18.72 4.42 -4.29
N SER A 240 18.22 3.23 -4.62
CA SER A 240 17.02 2.68 -3.98
C SER A 240 17.23 2.42 -2.49
N VAL A 241 18.32 1.75 -2.09
CA VAL A 241 18.60 1.46 -0.66
C VAL A 241 18.76 2.75 0.15
N THR A 242 19.57 3.69 -0.35
CA THR A 242 19.80 4.97 0.35
C THR A 242 18.53 5.83 0.37
N GLY A 243 17.71 5.77 -0.68
CA GLY A 243 16.39 6.40 -0.73
C GLY A 243 15.39 5.78 0.25
N ALA A 244 15.40 4.47 0.43
CA ALA A 244 14.58 3.78 1.41
C ALA A 244 14.91 4.23 2.85
N LEU A 245 16.20 4.38 3.17
CA LEU A 245 16.65 4.94 4.46
C LEU A 245 16.18 6.39 4.66
N HIS A 246 16.31 7.21 3.61
CA HIS A 246 15.89 8.61 3.67
C HIS A 246 14.37 8.73 3.87
N THR A 247 13.60 7.94 3.11
CA THR A 247 12.14 7.87 3.19
C THR A 247 11.68 7.36 4.55
N HIS A 248 12.39 6.40 5.15
CA HIS A 248 12.12 5.93 6.51
C HIS A 248 12.17 7.07 7.52
N HIS A 249 13.23 7.87 7.47
CA HIS A 249 13.37 9.03 8.34
C HIS A 249 12.26 10.06 8.13
N GLU A 250 12.09 10.54 6.89
CA GLU A 250 11.12 11.60 6.60
C GLU A 250 9.69 11.18 6.96
N GLN A 251 9.30 9.95 6.59
CA GLN A 251 7.95 9.47 6.79
C GLN A 251 7.65 9.16 8.25
N SER A 252 8.63 8.69 9.03
CA SER A 252 8.47 8.53 10.48
C SER A 252 8.27 9.87 11.20
N VAL A 253 9.03 10.91 10.84
CA VAL A 253 8.87 12.26 11.42
C VAL A 253 7.55 12.89 11.00
N LYS A 254 7.20 12.80 9.71
CA LYS A 254 5.91 13.30 9.18
C LYS A 254 4.73 12.61 9.84
N THR A 255 4.84 11.31 10.07
CA THR A 255 3.86 10.52 10.82
C THR A 255 3.68 11.04 12.24
N ALA A 256 4.77 11.18 13.00
CA ALA A 256 4.71 11.66 14.37
C ALA A 256 4.09 13.07 14.44
N THR A 257 4.48 13.94 13.51
CA THR A 257 3.92 15.29 13.37
C THR A 257 2.42 15.27 13.07
N LYS A 258 1.96 14.41 12.16
CA LYS A 258 0.54 14.27 11.80
C LYS A 258 -0.29 13.70 12.97
N THR A 259 0.28 12.77 13.74
CA THR A 259 -0.43 12.08 14.82
C THR A 259 -0.47 12.88 16.12
N PHE A 260 0.65 13.48 16.54
CA PHE A 260 0.78 14.15 17.83
C PHE A 260 0.83 15.68 17.73
N GLY A 261 1.01 16.22 16.53
CA GLY A 261 1.23 17.64 16.28
C GLY A 261 2.72 17.99 16.17
N HIS A 262 3.03 19.04 15.40
CA HIS A 262 4.40 19.42 15.03
C HIS A 262 5.31 19.72 16.24
N ASP A 263 4.78 20.39 17.26
CA ASP A 263 5.56 20.80 18.43
C ASP A 263 5.52 19.82 19.61
N SER A 264 4.90 18.66 19.42
CA SER A 264 4.72 17.65 20.46
C SER A 264 6.05 17.07 20.97
N ALA A 265 6.02 16.55 22.19
CA ALA A 265 7.19 15.89 22.77
C ALA A 265 7.54 14.62 22.01
N GLU A 266 6.53 13.93 21.48
CA GLU A 266 6.59 12.69 20.72
C GLU A 266 7.21 12.91 19.34
N ALA A 267 6.79 13.94 18.58
CA ALA A 267 7.41 14.28 17.30
C ALA A 267 8.89 14.65 17.47
N LYS A 268 9.22 15.43 18.51
CA LYS A 268 10.61 15.76 18.86
C LYS A 268 11.40 14.55 19.34
N ALA A 269 10.76 13.57 19.99
CA ALA A 269 11.41 12.34 20.40
C ALA A 269 11.75 11.46 19.19
N VAL A 270 10.84 11.33 18.21
CA VAL A 270 11.10 10.62 16.95
C VAL A 270 12.28 11.24 16.20
N GLU A 271 12.31 12.56 16.06
CA GLU A 271 13.42 13.26 15.39
C GLU A 271 14.75 13.06 16.13
N ARG A 272 14.74 13.07 17.47
CA ARG A 272 15.91 12.74 18.29
C ARG A 272 16.42 11.32 18.07
N LEU A 273 15.55 10.33 17.89
CA LEU A 273 15.99 8.95 17.64
C LEU A 273 16.83 8.85 16.35
N PHE A 274 16.42 9.57 15.29
CA PHE A 274 17.19 9.63 14.05
C PHE A 274 18.50 10.40 14.21
N ASP A 275 18.49 11.49 14.98
CA ASP A 275 19.73 12.21 15.32
C ASP A 275 20.70 11.34 16.13
N ASP A 276 20.20 10.56 17.09
CA ASP A 276 20.98 9.68 17.95
C ASP A 276 21.60 8.51 17.14
N VAL A 277 20.86 7.92 16.20
CA VAL A 277 21.44 6.87 15.32
C VAL A 277 22.48 7.46 14.37
N LYS A 278 22.25 8.66 13.82
CA LYS A 278 23.25 9.39 13.00
C LYS A 278 24.47 9.80 13.79
N GLN A 279 24.34 10.03 15.09
CA GLN A 279 25.46 10.36 15.96
C GLN A 279 26.25 9.11 16.37
N SER A 280 25.57 8.00 16.65
CA SER A 280 26.17 6.77 17.16
C SER A 280 26.64 5.80 16.08
N SER A 281 26.22 5.97 14.82
CA SER A 281 26.57 5.11 13.70
C SER A 281 27.16 5.89 12.54
N PHE A 282 28.45 5.64 12.27
CA PHE A 282 29.10 6.10 11.06
C PHE A 282 28.36 5.60 9.81
N GLU A 283 28.08 4.30 9.75
CA GLU A 283 27.51 3.63 8.58
C GLU A 283 26.13 4.20 8.21
N TYR A 284 25.25 4.36 9.21
CA TYR A 284 23.92 4.93 9.00
C TYR A 284 23.99 6.38 8.49
N ARG A 285 24.79 7.23 9.15
CA ARG A 285 24.92 8.64 8.77
C ARG A 285 25.40 8.77 7.33
N TRP A 286 26.49 8.08 6.98
CA TRP A 286 27.10 8.22 5.66
C TRP A 286 26.29 7.52 4.56
N LEU A 287 25.49 6.49 4.86
CA LEU A 287 24.52 5.95 3.90
C LEU A 287 23.36 6.92 3.62
N ASP A 288 22.83 7.60 4.65
CA ASP A 288 21.79 8.64 4.49
C ASP A 288 22.34 9.84 3.71
N GLU A 289 23.56 10.29 4.02
CA GLU A 289 24.22 11.41 3.33
C GLU A 289 24.61 11.05 1.88
N LEU A 290 24.95 9.79 1.61
CA LEU A 290 25.26 9.30 0.25
C LEU A 290 24.05 9.33 -0.69
N HIS A 291 22.83 9.38 -0.17
CA HIS A 291 21.61 9.44 -0.98
C HIS A 291 21.61 10.63 -1.95
N GLU A 292 21.95 11.83 -1.46
CA GLU A 292 21.84 13.07 -2.23
C GLU A 292 22.80 13.10 -3.45
N PRO A 293 24.11 12.78 -3.32
CA PRO A 293 24.99 12.63 -4.48
C PRO A 293 24.56 11.54 -5.47
N LEU A 294 24.14 10.36 -4.96
CA LEU A 294 23.72 9.26 -5.82
C LEU A 294 22.47 9.60 -6.64
N GLN A 295 21.50 10.28 -6.01
CA GLN A 295 20.26 10.73 -6.67
C GLN A 295 20.55 11.75 -7.78
N ARG A 296 21.57 12.59 -7.63
CA ARG A 296 22.02 13.54 -8.67
C ARG A 296 22.77 12.86 -9.81
N GLY A 297 23.10 11.58 -9.68
CA GLY A 297 23.91 10.85 -10.65
C GLY A 297 25.41 11.13 -10.53
N ASP A 298 25.86 11.67 -9.40
CA ASP A 298 27.28 11.99 -9.18
C ASP A 298 28.09 10.70 -8.98
N SER A 299 28.55 10.14 -10.10
CA SER A 299 29.36 8.91 -10.13
C SER A 299 30.68 8.99 -9.34
N ALA A 300 31.13 10.20 -8.97
CA ALA A 300 32.31 10.41 -8.15
C ALA A 300 32.11 10.09 -6.66
N ALA A 301 30.86 9.93 -6.20
CA ALA A 301 30.55 9.62 -4.80
C ALA A 301 30.96 8.19 -4.40
N VAL A 302 31.09 7.28 -5.36
CA VAL A 302 31.43 5.88 -5.12
C VAL A 302 32.45 5.36 -6.14
N LYS A 303 33.30 4.43 -5.69
CA LYS A 303 34.27 3.70 -6.51
C LYS A 303 33.88 2.23 -6.59
N TYR A 304 33.87 1.70 -7.79
CA TYR A 304 33.50 0.30 -8.03
C TYR A 304 34.75 -0.54 -8.21
N GLN A 305 34.84 -1.64 -7.45
CA GLN A 305 35.91 -2.62 -7.57
C GLN A 305 35.33 -3.93 -8.11
N PHE A 306 35.84 -4.38 -9.25
CA PHE A 306 35.46 -5.65 -9.87
C PHE A 306 36.71 -6.53 -10.00
N THR A 307 36.72 -7.65 -9.29
CA THR A 307 37.82 -8.60 -9.29
C THR A 307 37.40 -9.85 -10.05
N ALA A 308 37.91 -10.03 -11.27
CA ALA A 308 37.68 -11.23 -12.08
C ALA A 308 38.79 -12.28 -11.83
N ARG A 309 38.67 -13.05 -10.74
CA ARG A 309 39.57 -14.19 -10.47
C ARG A 309 38.82 -15.51 -10.62
N ARG A 310 39.47 -16.52 -11.20
CA ARG A 310 38.87 -17.83 -11.54
C ARG A 310 38.30 -18.61 -10.35
N HIS A 311 38.74 -18.31 -9.13
CA HIS A 311 38.35 -19.02 -7.92
C HIS A 311 37.73 -18.13 -6.84
N GLU A 312 37.82 -16.81 -6.97
CA GLU A 312 37.31 -15.83 -5.99
C GLU A 312 36.94 -14.52 -6.73
N PRO A 313 35.89 -14.54 -7.58
CA PRO A 313 35.36 -13.30 -8.13
C PRO A 313 34.75 -12.46 -7.00
N ASP A 314 35.01 -11.17 -7.02
CA ASP A 314 34.57 -10.25 -5.97
C ASP A 314 34.11 -8.92 -6.57
N VAL A 315 33.08 -8.35 -5.97
CA VAL A 315 32.51 -7.06 -6.35
C VAL A 315 32.29 -6.27 -5.08
N ASP A 316 32.93 -5.11 -5.00
CA ASP A 316 32.75 -4.19 -3.89
C ASP A 316 32.53 -2.77 -4.40
N VAL A 317 31.91 -1.96 -3.55
CA VAL A 317 31.63 -0.54 -3.80
C VAL A 317 32.12 0.25 -2.60
N HIS A 318 33.02 1.19 -2.84
CA HIS A 318 33.59 2.03 -1.80
C HIS A 318 33.06 3.45 -1.89
N MET A 319 32.73 4.06 -0.76
CA MET A 319 32.40 5.48 -0.70
C MET A 319 33.67 6.32 -0.88
N ASP A 320 33.69 7.25 -1.83
CA ASP A 320 34.85 8.14 -2.00
C ASP A 320 34.90 9.17 -0.86
N ARG A 321 35.82 8.94 0.08
CA ARG A 321 35.94 9.77 1.29
C ARG A 321 36.32 11.23 0.99
N ASP A 322 37.11 11.48 -0.05
CA ASP A 322 37.58 12.82 -0.40
C ASP A 322 36.45 13.62 -1.05
N TYR A 323 35.72 12.99 -1.97
CA TYR A 323 34.52 13.57 -2.58
C TYR A 323 33.47 13.85 -1.49
N MET A 324 33.15 12.86 -0.66
CA MET A 324 32.10 12.98 0.34
C MET A 324 32.45 14.04 1.40
N ALA A 325 33.71 14.16 1.82
CA ALA A 325 34.12 15.23 2.73
C ALA A 325 34.01 16.64 2.10
N GLN A 326 34.34 16.77 0.81
CA GLN A 326 34.16 18.04 0.08
C GLN A 326 32.68 18.39 -0.11
N PHE A 327 31.88 17.39 -0.46
CA PHE A 327 30.43 17.54 -0.60
C PHE A 327 29.80 17.96 0.74
N ALA A 328 30.18 17.30 1.84
CA ALA A 328 29.74 17.62 3.20
C ALA A 328 30.10 19.06 3.61
N LYS A 329 31.29 19.56 3.25
CA LYS A 329 31.70 20.95 3.53
C LYS A 329 30.82 21.98 2.82
N SER A 330 30.26 21.63 1.67
CA SER A 330 29.33 22.49 0.94
C SER A 330 27.92 22.50 1.55
N ASN A 331 27.57 21.49 2.34
CA ASN A 331 26.26 21.33 2.96
C ASN A 331 26.30 21.58 4.49
N LYS A 332 25.85 22.75 4.93
CA LYS A 332 25.86 23.16 6.35
C LYS A 332 25.04 22.27 7.29
N LYS A 333 24.24 21.35 6.76
CA LYS A 333 23.39 20.44 7.56
C LYS A 333 24.11 19.14 7.96
N TRP A 334 25.20 18.78 7.30
CA TRP A 334 25.87 17.49 7.51
C TRP A 334 26.75 17.50 8.75
N ARG A 335 26.79 16.39 9.48
CA ARG A 335 27.51 16.29 10.75
C ARG A 335 28.86 15.61 10.54
N GLY A 336 29.94 16.25 11.01
CA GLY A 336 31.28 15.66 10.97
C GLY A 336 31.89 15.55 9.56
N PRO A 337 31.95 16.65 8.77
CA PRO A 337 32.38 16.60 7.37
C PRO A 337 33.83 16.13 7.15
N ASP A 338 34.68 16.18 8.18
CA ASP A 338 36.07 15.74 8.12
C ASP A 338 36.28 14.29 8.59
N GLU A 339 35.25 13.63 9.12
CA GLU A 339 35.35 12.27 9.66
C GLU A 339 35.80 11.21 8.63
N PRO A 340 35.34 11.22 7.36
CA PRO A 340 35.82 10.27 6.35
C PRO A 340 37.32 10.41 6.05
N LEU A 341 37.88 11.63 6.21
CA LEU A 341 39.28 11.91 5.94
C LEU A 341 40.22 11.29 6.99
N VAL A 342 39.70 10.99 8.18
CA VAL A 342 40.45 10.35 9.27
C VAL A 342 40.58 8.84 9.05
N MET A 343 39.74 8.25 8.20
CA MET A 343 39.76 6.82 7.91
C MET A 343 40.98 6.42 7.09
N ALA A 344 41.51 5.22 7.35
CA ALA A 344 42.68 4.68 6.65
C ALA A 344 42.39 4.27 5.20
N SER A 345 41.12 3.98 4.86
CA SER A 345 40.66 3.55 3.54
C SER A 345 39.23 3.98 3.29
N ASP A 346 38.84 3.99 2.01
CA ASP A 346 37.45 4.21 1.58
C ASP A 346 36.56 3.06 2.10
N PRO A 347 35.48 3.34 2.86
CA PRO A 347 34.65 2.29 3.45
C PRO A 347 33.80 1.58 2.40
N SER A 348 33.62 0.27 2.56
CA SER A 348 32.71 -0.53 1.71
C SER A 348 31.26 -0.19 2.04
N VAL A 349 30.52 0.27 1.03
CA VAL A 349 29.10 0.58 1.10
C VAL A 349 28.28 -0.69 1.35
N LEU A 350 28.69 -1.83 0.79
CA LEU A 350 28.00 -3.11 1.01
C LEU A 350 28.11 -3.58 2.47
N ASP A 351 29.28 -3.41 3.08
CA ASP A 351 29.46 -3.73 4.50
C ASP A 351 28.75 -2.73 5.41
N MET A 352 28.72 -1.45 5.04
CA MET A 352 27.92 -0.45 5.73
C MET A 352 26.43 -0.84 5.74
N ILE A 353 25.85 -1.26 4.61
CA ILE A 353 24.45 -1.69 4.50
C ILE A 353 24.17 -2.89 5.41
N LYS A 354 25.05 -3.90 5.43
CA LYS A 354 24.92 -5.03 6.35
C LYS A 354 25.01 -4.60 7.82
N ALA A 355 25.91 -3.67 8.14
CA ALA A 355 26.14 -3.21 9.51
C ALA A 355 24.99 -2.38 10.09
N ILE A 356 24.21 -1.70 9.25
CA ILE A 356 23.07 -0.91 9.72
C ILE A 356 21.83 -1.75 10.02
N GLN A 357 21.67 -2.95 9.45
CA GLN A 357 20.46 -3.76 9.62
C GLN A 357 20.01 -3.92 11.10
N PRO A 358 20.87 -4.35 12.06
CA PRO A 358 20.45 -4.43 13.45
C PRO A 358 20.12 -3.07 14.07
N LYS A 359 20.75 -1.98 13.61
CA LYS A 359 20.51 -0.62 14.10
C LYS A 359 19.14 -0.11 13.61
N VAL A 360 18.80 -0.33 12.34
CA VAL A 360 17.48 0.04 11.79
C VAL A 360 16.37 -0.77 12.47
N ASN A 361 16.58 -2.07 12.72
CA ASN A 361 15.62 -2.89 13.50
C ASN A 361 15.42 -2.34 14.92
N SER A 362 16.51 -1.99 15.62
CA SER A 362 16.43 -1.40 16.96
C SER A 362 15.75 -0.03 16.95
N LEU A 363 16.03 0.81 15.95
CA LEU A 363 15.40 2.11 15.76
C LEU A 363 13.90 1.94 15.53
N GLN A 364 13.49 1.00 14.67
CA GLN A 364 12.09 0.72 14.41
C GLN A 364 11.35 0.33 15.69
N GLY A 365 11.91 -0.53 16.53
CA GLY A 365 11.29 -0.89 17.82
C GLY A 365 11.09 0.32 18.76
N GLN A 366 12.01 1.29 18.74
CA GLN A 366 11.89 2.52 19.52
C GLN A 366 10.86 3.49 18.91
N LEU A 367 10.80 3.58 17.59
CA LEU A 367 9.78 4.34 16.87
C LEU A 367 8.39 3.79 17.16
N ASP A 368 8.23 2.47 17.11
CA ASP A 368 6.96 1.80 17.36
C ASP A 368 6.45 2.05 18.78
N ALA A 369 7.36 2.06 19.78
CA ALA A 369 7.02 2.37 21.16
C ALA A 369 6.47 3.79 21.35
N ILE A 370 6.93 4.76 20.54
CA ILE A 370 6.44 6.15 20.58
C ILE A 370 5.17 6.31 19.76
N LEU A 371 5.15 5.76 18.54
CA LEU A 371 4.05 5.95 17.59
C LEU A 371 2.82 5.10 17.95
N TYR A 372 3.02 3.97 18.63
CA TYR A 372 1.99 2.98 18.94
C TYR A 372 2.11 2.48 20.39
N PRO A 373 1.98 3.37 21.40
CA PRO A 373 2.16 3.01 22.81
C PRO A 373 1.14 1.97 23.31
N ASN A 374 -0.03 1.90 22.66
CA ASN A 374 -1.12 1.01 23.03
C ASN A 374 -1.14 -0.30 22.23
N VAL A 375 -0.03 -0.66 21.57
CA VAL A 375 0.04 -1.87 20.70
C VAL A 375 -0.42 -3.13 21.42
N ALA A 376 -0.09 -3.30 22.71
CA ALA A 376 -0.50 -4.46 23.49
C ALA A 376 -2.03 -4.50 23.73
N GLU A 377 -2.65 -3.34 23.97
CA GLU A 377 -4.10 -3.23 24.13
C GLU A 377 -4.82 -3.47 22.80
N ASP A 378 -4.27 -2.94 21.70
CA ASP A 378 -4.79 -3.14 20.36
C ASP A 378 -4.67 -4.62 19.94
N VAL A 379 -3.54 -5.27 20.21
CA VAL A 379 -3.34 -6.70 20.00
C VAL A 379 -4.33 -7.50 20.85
N ALA A 380 -4.55 -7.13 22.11
CA ALA A 380 -5.52 -7.81 22.97
C ALA A 380 -6.96 -7.68 22.41
N ALA A 381 -7.33 -6.50 21.91
CA ALA A 381 -8.63 -6.29 21.29
C ALA A 381 -8.80 -7.11 20.00
N VAL A 382 -7.76 -7.21 19.15
CA VAL A 382 -7.83 -8.04 17.94
C VAL A 382 -7.73 -9.54 18.26
N LYS A 383 -7.00 -9.97 19.30
CA LYS A 383 -7.04 -11.36 19.80
C LYS A 383 -8.44 -11.73 20.26
N ASP A 384 -9.12 -10.84 20.97
CA ASP A 384 -10.51 -11.03 21.39
C ASP A 384 -11.47 -11.13 20.18
N LEU A 385 -11.29 -10.31 19.14
CA LEU A 385 -12.00 -10.46 17.87
C LEU A 385 -11.74 -11.83 17.22
N ILE A 386 -10.47 -12.23 17.07
CA ILE A 386 -10.08 -13.51 16.46
C ILE A 386 -10.67 -14.69 17.24
N ALA A 387 -10.69 -14.62 18.57
CA ALA A 387 -11.26 -15.67 19.41
C ALA A 387 -12.75 -15.91 19.11
N ARG A 388 -13.50 -14.90 18.64
CA ARG A 388 -14.91 -15.06 18.24
C ARG A 388 -15.07 -15.99 17.03
N PHE A 389 -14.07 -16.11 16.16
CA PHE A 389 -14.06 -17.05 15.03
C PHE A 389 -13.79 -18.50 15.46
N GLY A 390 -13.52 -18.75 16.74
CA GLY A 390 -13.43 -20.11 17.29
C GLY A 390 -12.28 -20.96 16.74
N GLY A 391 -11.28 -20.34 16.12
CA GLY A 391 -10.13 -21.04 15.53
C GLY A 391 -10.45 -21.81 14.24
N GLN A 392 -11.57 -21.51 13.58
CA GLN A 392 -11.89 -22.10 12.28
C GLN A 392 -10.87 -21.66 11.22
N LYS A 393 -10.55 -22.56 10.29
CA LYS A 393 -9.68 -22.23 9.14
C LYS A 393 -10.51 -21.49 8.11
N GLY A 394 -10.09 -20.28 7.74
CA GLY A 394 -10.81 -19.45 6.77
C GLY A 394 -10.25 -18.03 6.73
N MET A 395 -10.94 -17.16 6.00
CA MET A 395 -10.65 -15.73 5.97
C MET A 395 -11.54 -15.01 6.97
N ASP A 396 -10.92 -14.27 7.88
CA ASP A 396 -11.64 -13.46 8.86
C ASP A 396 -12.07 -12.14 8.20
N ALA A 397 -13.33 -11.74 8.36
CA ALA A 397 -13.89 -10.54 7.77
C ALA A 397 -14.86 -9.84 8.74
N LEU A 398 -15.00 -8.51 8.60
CA LEU A 398 -15.77 -7.68 9.53
C LEU A 398 -16.70 -6.73 8.78
N HIS A 399 -17.99 -6.70 9.12
CA HIS A 399 -18.98 -5.85 8.45
C HIS A 399 -19.24 -4.53 9.22
N SER A 400 -19.35 -3.39 8.51
CA SER A 400 -19.29 -2.04 9.08
C SER A 400 -20.59 -1.45 9.64
N ALA A 401 -21.76 -2.09 9.49
CA ALA A 401 -23.05 -1.40 9.65
C ALA A 401 -23.82 -1.73 10.94
N PRO A 402 -24.02 -0.76 11.86
CA PRO A 402 -25.06 -0.80 12.88
C PRO A 402 -26.43 -0.98 12.20
N GLY A 403 -27.18 -2.01 12.59
CA GLY A 403 -28.55 -2.20 12.10
C GLY A 403 -28.70 -2.79 10.70
N ALA A 404 -27.63 -3.25 10.04
CA ALA A 404 -27.76 -4.06 8.82
C ALA A 404 -28.10 -5.52 9.18
N THR A 405 -29.26 -5.72 9.78
CA THR A 405 -29.84 -7.07 9.89
C THR A 405 -30.28 -7.60 8.52
N ASP A 406 -30.47 -6.74 7.51
CA ASP A 406 -31.17 -7.09 6.27
C ASP A 406 -30.39 -6.91 4.96
N LYS A 407 -29.11 -6.53 4.94
CA LYS A 407 -28.36 -6.44 3.66
C LYS A 407 -27.01 -7.18 3.68
N PRO A 408 -26.80 -8.22 2.84
CA PRO A 408 -25.72 -9.21 3.01
C PRO A 408 -24.48 -8.86 2.18
N TRP A 409 -23.99 -7.63 2.24
CA TRP A 409 -22.85 -7.22 1.41
C TRP A 409 -21.56 -7.94 1.83
N MET A 410 -20.69 -8.23 0.87
CA MET A 410 -19.39 -8.84 1.14
C MET A 410 -18.59 -7.99 2.16
N PRO A 411 -18.21 -8.56 3.31
CA PRO A 411 -17.51 -7.81 4.34
C PRO A 411 -16.07 -7.52 3.93
N PRO A 412 -15.48 -6.36 4.30
CA PRO A 412 -14.06 -6.14 4.14
C PRO A 412 -13.23 -7.20 4.90
N HIS A 413 -12.23 -7.73 4.21
CA HIS A 413 -11.37 -8.80 4.74
C HIS A 413 -10.34 -8.22 5.71
N LEU A 414 -10.06 -8.94 6.79
CA LEU A 414 -8.92 -8.62 7.64
C LEU A 414 -7.63 -9.06 6.94
N SER A 415 -6.66 -8.16 6.94
CA SER A 415 -5.32 -8.35 6.37
C SER A 415 -4.65 -9.54 7.04
N PRO A 416 -4.24 -10.56 6.26
CA PRO A 416 -3.57 -11.74 6.81
C PRO A 416 -2.29 -11.39 7.58
N ARG A 417 -1.65 -10.27 7.21
CA ARG A 417 -0.45 -9.76 7.87
C ARG A 417 -0.72 -9.26 9.28
N VAL A 418 -1.77 -8.45 9.46
CA VAL A 418 -2.21 -8.00 10.79
C VAL A 418 -2.57 -9.20 11.66
N LEU A 419 -3.28 -10.17 11.11
CA LEU A 419 -3.63 -11.40 11.82
C LEU A 419 -2.39 -12.22 12.21
N SER A 420 -1.39 -12.32 11.33
CA SER A 420 -0.12 -13.02 11.61
C SER A 420 0.67 -12.34 12.73
N PHE A 421 0.77 -11.01 12.69
CA PHE A 421 1.41 -10.23 13.75
C PHE A 421 0.72 -10.45 15.10
N VAL A 422 -0.61 -10.29 15.14
CA VAL A 422 -1.40 -10.48 16.37
C VAL A 422 -1.24 -11.89 16.96
N ARG A 423 -1.12 -12.92 16.11
CA ARG A 423 -0.90 -14.31 16.55
C ARG A 423 0.49 -14.58 17.12
N THR A 424 1.50 -13.80 16.71
CA THR A 424 2.91 -13.98 17.12
C THR A 424 3.37 -12.99 18.18
N PHE A 425 2.57 -11.95 18.46
CA PHE A 425 2.85 -10.94 19.48
C PHE A 425 2.69 -11.54 20.90
N GLU A 426 3.76 -11.50 21.69
CA GLU A 426 3.83 -11.97 23.08
C GLU A 426 3.34 -10.93 24.09
#